data_AF-A0A0P7N425-F1
#
_entry.id   AF-A0A0P7N425-F1
#
_cell.length_a   1.000
_cell.length_b   1.000
_cell.length_c   1.000
_cell.angle_alpha   90.00
_cell.angle_beta   90.00
_cell.angle_gamma   90.00
#
_symmetry.space_group_name_H-M   'P 1'
#
loop_
_entity.id
_entity.type
_entity.pdbx_description
1 polymer ?
#
loop_
_entity_poly.entity_id
_entity_poly.type
_entity_poly.pdbx_seq_one_letter_code
_entity_poly.pdbx_strand_id
1 'polypeptide(L)' 'MFDNLRFYMQVVSTILVIIFVFMNFLGHWTADRFVQIIFFFGMVFAVFSAGIETEKKLKNRS' A
#
# COMPACT_ATOMS: atom_id res chain seq x y z
N MET A 1 -15.40 12.86 -10.69
CA MET A 1 -15.91 11.90 -9.67
C MET A 1 -15.06 10.62 -9.60
N PHE A 2 -14.68 10.04 -10.75
CA PHE A 2 -13.83 8.85 -10.83
C PHE A 2 -12.40 9.02 -10.27
N ASP A 3 -11.73 10.16 -10.47
CA ASP A 3 -10.35 10.34 -9.98
C ASP A 3 -10.23 10.37 -8.45
N ASN A 4 -11.24 10.91 -7.78
CA ASN A 4 -11.28 10.91 -6.31
C ASN A 4 -11.51 9.52 -5.75
N LEU A 5 -12.34 8.72 -6.41
CA LEU A 5 -12.58 7.31 -6.05
C LEU A 5 -11.32 6.46 -6.28
N ARG A 6 -10.63 6.66 -7.40
CA ARG A 6 -9.40 5.92 -7.74
C ARG A 6 -8.28 6.18 -6.74
N PHE A 7 -8.11 7.45 -6.35
CA PHE A 7 -7.18 7.83 -5.29
C PHE A 7 -7.55 7.20 -3.95
N TYR A 8 -8.83 7.24 -3.56
CA TYR A 8 -9.28 6.64 -2.31
C TYR A 8 -9.05 5.12 -2.29
N MET A 9 -9.37 4.42 -3.38
CA MET A 9 -9.09 2.99 -3.52
C MET A 9 -7.59 2.66 -3.41
N GLN A 10 -6.72 3.50 -4.00
CA GLN A 10 -5.26 3.31 -3.90
C GLN A 10 -4.75 3.47 -2.46
N VAL A 11 -5.24 4.48 -1.74
CA VAL A 11 -4.90 4.70 -0.32
C VAL A 11 -5.39 3.52 0.54
N VAL A 12 -6.65 3.12 0.38
CA VAL A 12 -7.23 2.00 1.13
C VAL A 12 -6.49 0.69 0.83
N SER A 13 -6.17 0.43 -0.44
CA SER A 13 -5.41 -0.76 -0.83
C SER A 13 -4.00 -0.75 -0.21
N THR A 14 -3.35 0.40 -0.15
CA THR A 14 -2.02 0.53 0.46
C THR A 14 -2.08 0.24 1.96
N ILE A 15 -3.08 0.78 2.66
CA ILE A 15 -3.30 0.51 4.09
C ILE A 15 -3.56 -0.99 4.33
N LEU A 16 -4.40 -1.62 3.51
CA LEU A 16 -4.67 -3.06 3.62
C LEU A 16 -3.41 -3.90 3.43
N VAL A 17 -2.58 -3.58 2.44
CA VAL A 17 -1.30 -4.27 2.20
C VAL A 17 -0.39 -4.14 3.42
N ILE A 18 -0.27 -2.94 4.00
CA ILE A 18 0.51 -2.72 5.24
C ILE A 18 0.00 -3.61 6.37
N ILE A 19 -1.30 -3.60 6.64
CA ILE A 19 -1.89 -4.43 7.71
C ILE A 19 -1.58 -5.91 7.47
N PHE A 20 -1.69 -6.37 6.23
CA PHE A 20 -1.42 -7.77 5.85
C PHE A 20 0.02 -8.17 6.14
N VAL A 21 0.98 -7.32 5.79
CA VAL A 21 2.40 -7.57 6.08
C VAL A 21 2.66 -7.59 7.59
N PHE A 22 2.07 -6.65 8.33
CA PHE A 22 2.20 -6.60 9.79
C PHE A 22 1.57 -7.81 10.48
N MET A 23 0.41 -8.29 10.03
CA MET A 23 -0.20 -9.53 10.53
C MET A 23 0.73 -10.74 10.32
N ASN A 24 1.39 -10.82 9.17
CA ASN A 24 2.38 -11.85 8.92
C ASN A 24 3.62 -11.72 9.83
N PHE A 25 4.10 -10.49 10.09
CA PHE A 25 5.23 -10.25 11.00
C PHE A 25 4.91 -10.52 12.48
N LEU A 26 3.70 -10.22 12.93
CA LEU A 26 3.24 -10.46 14.31
C LEU A 26 2.97 -11.95 14.60
N GLY A 27 3.10 -12.82 13.61
CA GLY A 27 2.83 -14.25 13.75
C GLY A 27 1.35 -14.60 13.78
N HIS A 28 0.45 -13.64 13.48
CA HIS A 28 -0.99 -13.93 13.32
C HIS A 28 -1.26 -14.78 12.08
N TRP A 29 -0.37 -14.74 11.09
CA TRP A 29 -0.43 -15.62 9.93
C TRP A 29 0.98 -16.03 9.49
N THR A 30 1.21 -17.34 9.35
CA THR A 30 2.51 -17.89 8.97
C THR A 30 2.55 -18.11 7.47
N ALA A 31 3.24 -17.25 6.73
CA ALA A 31 3.56 -17.47 5.33
C ALA A 31 4.99 -18.03 5.17
N ASP A 32 5.23 -18.74 4.07
CA ASP A 32 6.59 -19.18 3.71
C ASP A 32 7.54 -17.97 3.63
N ARG A 33 8.81 -18.15 4.01
CA ARG A 33 9.83 -17.07 4.00
C ARG A 33 9.89 -16.35 2.66
N PHE A 34 9.73 -17.07 1.55
CA PHE A 34 9.72 -16.47 0.22
C PHE A 34 8.53 -15.52 0.03
N VAL A 35 7.35 -15.91 0.51
CA VAL A 35 6.12 -15.12 0.44
C VAL A 35 6.21 -13.87 1.34
N GLN A 36 6.83 -13.98 2.51
CA GLN A 36 7.05 -12.84 3.40
C GLN A 36 7.92 -11.75 2.75
N ILE A 37 8.95 -12.15 2.03
CA ILE A 37 9.85 -11.23 1.30
C ILE A 37 9.08 -10.50 0.20
N ILE A 38 8.27 -11.24 -0.59
CA ILE A 38 7.42 -10.62 -1.63
C ILE A 38 6.45 -9.62 -1.03
N PHE A 39 5.80 -9.98 0.08
CA PHE A 39 4.88 -9.07 0.76
C PHE A 39 5.57 -7.81 1.26
N PHE A 40 6.77 -7.92 1.84
CA PHE A 40 7.55 -6.77 2.28
C PHE A 40 7.87 -5.81 1.13
N PHE A 41 8.41 -6.32 0.02
CA PHE A 41 8.69 -5.47 -1.14
C PHE A 41 7.42 -4.90 -1.80
N GLY A 42 6.34 -5.68 -1.82
CA GLY A 42 5.04 -5.22 -2.30
C GLY A 42 4.49 -4.07 -1.46
N MET A 43 4.66 -4.11 -0.14
CA MET A 43 4.30 -3.02 0.77
C MET A 43 5.11 -1.75 0.50
N VAL A 44 6.43 -1.87 0.37
CA VAL A 44 7.30 -0.73 0.03
C VAL A 44 6.84 -0.08 -1.28
N PHE A 45 6.62 -0.90 -2.31
CA PHE A 45 6.14 -0.40 -3.61
C PHE A 45 4.79 0.32 -3.50
N ALA A 46 3.84 -0.26 -2.75
CA ALA A 46 2.53 0.34 -2.55
C ALA A 46 2.61 1.71 -1.83
N VAL A 47 3.44 1.83 -0.80
CA VAL A 47 3.66 3.09 -0.07
C VAL A 47 4.25 4.16 -1.00
N PHE A 48 5.28 3.82 -1.78
CA PHE A 48 5.86 4.76 -2.75
C PHE A 48 4.84 5.18 -3.82
N SER A 49 4.07 4.23 -4.34
CA SER A 49 3.03 4.51 -5.34
C SER A 49 1.96 5.47 -4.79
N ALA A 50 1.48 5.22 -3.57
CA ALA A 50 0.52 6.11 -2.91
C ALA A 50 1.10 7.50 -2.63
N GLY A 51 2.37 7.59 -2.25
CA GLY A 51 3.09 8.85 -2.05
C GLY A 51 3.16 9.69 -3.33
N ILE A 52 3.56 9.06 -4.45
CA ILE A 52 3.65 9.72 -5.76
C ILE A 52 2.27 10.21 -6.24
N GLU A 53 1.23 9.39 -6.09
CA GLU A 53 -0.13 9.80 -6.48
C GLU A 53 -0.63 10.98 -5.61
N THR A 54 -0.28 10.98 -4.31
CA THR A 54 -0.61 12.07 -3.38
C THR A 54 0.11 13.37 -3.76
N GLU A 55 1.40 13.29 -4.08
CA GLU A 55 2.19 14.44 -4.54
C GLU A 55 1.59 15.04 -5.83
N LYS A 56 1.29 14.20 -6.83
CA LYS A 56 0.64 14.65 -8.08
C LYS A 56 -0.67 15.37 -7.78
N LYS A 57 -1.47 14.86 -6.84
CA LYS A 57 -2.76 15.44 -6.49
C LYS A 57 -2.63 16.76 -5.72
N LEU A 58 -1.60 16.90 -4.87
CA LEU A 58 -1.28 18.15 -4.18
C LEU A 58 -0.76 19.21 -5.15
N LYS A 59 0.14 18.83 -6.07
CA LYS A 59 0.68 19.72 -7.10
C LYS A 59 -0.41 20.25 -8.04
N ASN A 60 -1.39 19.43 -8.40
CA ASN A 60 -2.52 19.85 -9.26
C ASN A 60 -3.57 20.73 -8.55
N ARG A 61 -3.48 20.91 -7.22
CA ARG A 61 -4.34 21.84 -6.46
C ARG A 61 -3.66 23.19 -6.16
N SER A 62 -2.35 23.30 -6.39
CA SER A 62 -1.59 24.56 -6.32
C SER A 62 -1.60 25.29 -7.65
#